data_AF-A0A9W8K1X3-F1
#
_entry.id   AF-A0A9W8K1X3-F1
#
_cell.length_a   1.000
_cell.length_b   1.000
_cell.length_c   1.000
_cell.angle_alpha   90.00
_cell.angle_beta   90.00
_cell.angle_gamma   90.00
#
_symmetry.space_group_name_H-M   'P 1'
#
loop_
_entity.id
_entity.type
_entity.pdbx_description
1 polymer ?
#
loop_
_entity_poly.entity_id
_entity_poly.type
_entity_poly.pdbx_seq_one_letter_code
_entity_poly.pdbx_strand_id
1 'polypeptide(L)'
;MTSLKTGVRVRAEGLGITFKSITTFLVLLYDSRWGSGSLALLAFALGQLVYSGVMFGTYLVYLGSEYMRPKSPSSSKKLSLLSYFDHDVLRLSLTMTTQSLVKHFLTEGDKMILSWFSPLHDQGGYAVAVNYARVIFQPIEETLRLFFSRTFSSSTFARTPTSNPTSPTTTTSTPTKSNHQGSRPELLQAASTLHTLLSIQVSFSLVLLVFGTAYLPILLPLLLPRQYLATSAPSVLAAWVWYIPVLAVNGGLEAFLSSVASPNDLNEQSRWMVGFSMVYILSAISLYRLGFGDASLVYANILNLSARIVYCLRFATSFFTRSTPTSPSSKSPRPIFRWQDTLPPKSLFAISAFSSLIIYASNVRLEADVLTTRLGRAALANPSVLLHVALGVLLAVGCLLMWWVSAGRYLKLPSRHKKVD
;
A
#
# COMPACT_ATOMS: atom_id res chain seq x y z
N MET A 1 3.85 31.23 -22.65
CA MET A 1 2.97 30.30 -21.91
C MET A 1 3.04 28.93 -22.58
N THR A 2 3.80 28.00 -22.02
CA THR A 2 3.87 26.60 -22.47
C THR A 2 2.54 25.92 -22.11
N SER A 3 1.64 25.80 -23.09
CA SER A 3 0.40 25.04 -22.90
C SER A 3 0.75 23.55 -22.74
N LEU A 4 0.32 22.94 -21.63
CA LEU A 4 0.43 21.51 -21.39
C LEU A 4 -0.46 20.78 -22.41
N LYS A 5 0.15 20.20 -23.44
CA LYS A 5 -0.57 19.45 -24.50
C LYS A 5 -0.90 18.04 -24.03
N THR A 6 -1.81 17.96 -23.05
CA THR A 6 -2.26 16.72 -22.41
C THR A 6 -2.81 15.71 -23.41
N GLY A 7 -3.53 16.14 -24.44
CA GLY A 7 -4.10 15.23 -25.44
C GLY A 7 -3.08 14.44 -26.25
N VAL A 8 -1.94 15.04 -26.61
CA VAL A 8 -0.87 14.34 -27.34
C VAL A 8 -0.18 13.33 -26.44
N ARG A 9 0.08 13.72 -25.19
CA ARG A 9 0.67 12.84 -24.18
C ARG A 9 -0.20 11.62 -23.93
N VAL A 10 -1.52 11.81 -23.75
CA VAL A 10 -2.46 10.69 -23.54
C VAL A 10 -2.49 9.74 -24.73
N ARG A 11 -2.46 10.26 -25.97
CA ARG A 11 -2.38 9.42 -27.18
C ARG A 11 -1.07 8.63 -27.24
N ALA A 12 0.06 9.28 -26.96
CA ALA A 12 1.37 8.65 -27.01
C ALA A 12 1.54 7.56 -25.93
N GLU A 13 1.14 7.86 -24.68
CA GLU A 13 1.13 6.88 -23.58
C GLU A 13 0.16 5.72 -23.86
N GLY A 14 -1.06 6.02 -24.32
CA GLY A 14 -2.09 5.01 -24.62
C GLY A 14 -1.69 4.06 -25.76
N LEU A 15 -1.20 4.60 -26.87
CA LEU A 15 -0.68 3.79 -27.99
C LEU A 15 0.53 2.98 -27.55
N GLY A 16 1.49 3.61 -26.85
CA GLY A 16 2.68 2.93 -26.35
C GLY A 16 2.35 1.72 -25.49
N ILE A 17 1.45 1.87 -24.50
CA ILE A 17 1.04 0.78 -23.61
C ILE A 17 0.33 -0.33 -24.39
N THR A 18 -0.53 0.04 -25.36
CA THR A 18 -1.27 -0.93 -26.19
C THR A 18 -0.31 -1.79 -27.00
N PHE A 19 0.59 -1.17 -27.77
CA PHE A 19 1.54 -1.90 -28.60
C PHE A 19 2.53 -2.72 -27.77
N LYS A 20 3.02 -2.18 -26.65
CA LYS A 20 3.83 -2.94 -25.69
C LYS A 20 3.14 -4.22 -25.23
N SER A 21 1.87 -4.11 -24.82
CA SER A 21 1.10 -5.23 -24.29
C SER A 21 0.85 -6.30 -25.35
N ILE A 22 0.52 -5.88 -26.57
CA ILE A 22 0.35 -6.79 -27.72
C ILE A 22 1.66 -7.51 -28.02
N THR A 23 2.78 -6.79 -28.14
CA THR A 23 4.08 -7.41 -28.42
C THR A 23 4.49 -8.39 -27.32
N THR A 24 4.40 -8.01 -26.05
CA THR A 24 4.76 -8.90 -24.94
C THR A 24 3.85 -10.14 -24.91
N PHE A 25 2.53 -9.98 -25.12
CA PHE A 25 1.60 -11.10 -25.17
C PHE A 25 1.91 -12.07 -26.32
N LEU A 26 2.16 -11.56 -27.53
CA LEU A 26 2.45 -12.40 -28.70
C LEU A 26 3.74 -13.19 -28.53
N VAL A 27 4.80 -12.57 -27.98
CA VAL A 27 6.08 -13.27 -27.73
C VAL A 27 5.91 -14.34 -26.65
N LEU A 28 5.17 -14.06 -25.57
CA LEU A 28 4.88 -15.06 -24.53
C LEU A 28 3.98 -16.19 -25.04
N LEU A 29 2.99 -15.88 -25.89
CA LEU A 29 2.12 -16.89 -26.48
C LEU A 29 2.91 -17.81 -27.42
N TYR A 30 3.83 -17.25 -28.20
CA TYR A 30 4.75 -18.00 -29.03
C TYR A 30 5.65 -18.92 -28.18
N ASP A 31 6.28 -18.38 -27.13
CA ASP A 31 7.12 -19.16 -26.21
C ASP A 31 6.34 -20.28 -25.51
N SER A 32 5.08 -20.02 -25.14
CA SER A 32 4.21 -21.01 -24.51
C SER A 32 3.77 -22.14 -25.46
N ARG A 33 3.68 -21.90 -26.77
CA ARG A 33 3.21 -22.89 -27.74
C ARG A 33 4.35 -23.67 -28.41
N TRP A 34 5.48 -23.02 -28.64
CA TRP A 34 6.58 -23.56 -29.45
C TRP A 34 7.97 -23.36 -28.82
N GLY A 35 8.06 -22.65 -27.70
CA GLY A 35 9.33 -22.35 -27.03
C GLY A 35 9.62 -23.23 -25.82
N SER A 36 10.78 -22.99 -25.22
CA SER A 36 11.28 -23.64 -24.01
C SER A 36 10.86 -22.93 -22.71
N GLY A 37 10.06 -21.85 -22.79
CA GLY A 37 9.65 -21.06 -21.63
C GLY A 37 10.71 -20.08 -21.13
N SER A 38 11.74 -19.80 -21.94
CA SER A 38 12.88 -18.95 -21.57
C SER A 38 12.81 -17.55 -22.19
N LEU A 39 11.79 -17.23 -23.00
CA LEU A 39 11.71 -15.95 -23.72
C LEU A 39 11.00 -14.86 -22.91
N ALA A 40 10.62 -15.10 -21.65
CA ALA A 40 9.91 -14.13 -20.81
C ALA A 40 10.66 -12.79 -20.66
N LEU A 41 11.99 -12.83 -20.45
CA LEU A 41 12.82 -11.63 -20.38
C LEU A 41 12.89 -10.89 -21.72
N LEU A 42 12.96 -11.62 -22.83
CA LEU A 42 12.97 -11.06 -24.17
C LEU A 42 11.63 -10.40 -24.52
N ALA A 43 10.51 -11.04 -24.16
CA ALA A 43 9.16 -10.50 -24.33
C ALA A 43 8.98 -9.18 -23.60
N PHE A 44 9.54 -9.07 -22.39
CA PHE A 44 9.57 -7.81 -21.64
C PHE A 44 10.42 -6.75 -22.34
N ALA A 45 11.66 -7.09 -22.73
CA ALA A 45 12.58 -6.16 -23.39
C ALA A 45 12.02 -5.60 -24.71
N LEU A 46 11.48 -6.47 -25.57
CA LEU A 46 10.85 -6.08 -26.84
C LEU A 46 9.63 -5.19 -26.62
N GLY A 47 8.80 -5.51 -25.62
CA GLY A 47 7.66 -4.67 -25.27
C GLY A 47 8.07 -3.25 -24.86
N GLN A 48 9.17 -3.10 -24.09
CA GLN A 48 9.70 -1.79 -23.70
C GLN A 48 10.31 -1.02 -24.88
N LEU A 49 10.96 -1.72 -25.82
CA LEU A 49 11.50 -1.12 -27.03
C LEU A 49 10.38 -0.58 -27.92
N VAL A 50 9.32 -1.37 -28.12
CA VAL A 50 8.13 -0.95 -28.87
C VAL A 50 7.44 0.24 -28.21
N TYR A 51 7.25 0.21 -26.88
CA TYR A 51 6.73 1.37 -26.13
C TYR A 51 7.52 2.64 -26.43
N SER A 52 8.84 2.55 -26.32
CA SER A 52 9.76 3.69 -26.50
C SER A 52 9.73 4.19 -27.95
N GLY A 53 9.69 3.27 -28.93
CA GLY A 53 9.58 3.60 -30.35
C GLY A 53 8.27 4.29 -30.71
N VAL A 54 7.14 3.80 -30.19
CA VAL A 54 5.83 4.42 -30.40
C VAL A 54 5.75 5.80 -29.75
N MET A 55 6.28 5.95 -28.53
CA MET A 55 6.40 7.25 -27.85
C MET A 55 7.21 8.23 -28.69
N PHE A 56 8.41 7.83 -29.09
CA PHE A 56 9.30 8.64 -29.91
C PHE A 56 8.65 9.03 -31.23
N GLY A 57 8.06 8.07 -31.95
CA GLY A 57 7.38 8.31 -33.22
C GLY A 57 6.20 9.27 -33.10
N THR A 58 5.38 9.12 -32.05
CA THR A 58 4.22 10.00 -31.83
C THR A 58 4.65 11.45 -31.59
N TYR A 59 5.71 11.67 -30.80
CA TYR A 59 6.25 13.01 -30.58
C TYR A 59 6.97 13.56 -31.81
N LEU A 60 7.67 12.72 -32.58
CA LEU A 60 8.33 13.12 -33.81
C LEU A 60 7.31 13.58 -34.87
N VAL A 61 6.21 12.84 -35.05
CA VAL A 61 5.13 13.22 -35.96
C VAL A 61 4.44 14.51 -35.51
N TYR A 62 4.27 14.69 -34.19
CA TYR A 62 3.56 15.85 -33.66
C TYR A 62 4.39 17.14 -33.67
N LEU A 63 5.68 17.06 -33.31
CA LEU A 63 6.56 18.22 -33.18
C LEU A 63 7.34 18.51 -34.47
N GLY A 64 7.47 17.54 -35.38
CA GLY A 64 8.33 17.64 -36.55
C GLY A 64 9.82 17.47 -36.22
N SER A 65 10.62 17.17 -37.24
CA SER A 65 12.07 16.93 -37.09
C SER A 65 12.87 18.18 -36.70
N GLU A 66 12.29 19.37 -36.85
CA GLU A 66 12.95 20.65 -36.54
C GLU A 66 13.13 20.88 -35.04
N TYR A 67 12.27 20.31 -34.19
CA TYR A 67 12.38 20.41 -32.72
C TYR A 67 13.37 19.41 -32.12
N MET A 68 13.96 18.50 -32.92
CA MET A 68 15.01 17.58 -32.48
C MET A 68 16.38 18.26 -32.36
N ARG A 69 16.55 19.46 -32.92
CA ARG A 69 17.80 20.22 -32.83
C ARG A 69 17.74 21.15 -31.62
N PRO A 70 18.72 21.07 -30.68
CA PRO A 70 18.78 22.01 -29.58
C PRO A 70 18.94 23.42 -30.15
N LYS A 71 17.98 24.31 -29.84
CA LYS A 71 18.09 25.72 -30.21
C LYS A 71 19.26 26.33 -29.45
N SER A 72 20.15 27.02 -30.16
CA SER A 72 21.32 27.66 -29.54
C SER A 72 20.86 28.67 -28.47
N PRO A 73 21.43 28.67 -27.26
CA PRO A 73 21.10 29.64 -26.23
C PRO A 73 21.44 31.04 -26.73
N SER A 74 20.48 31.97 -26.64
CA SER A 74 20.57 33.30 -27.25
C SER A 74 21.63 34.23 -26.65
N SER A 75 22.41 33.79 -25.65
CA SER A 75 23.45 34.63 -25.05
C SER A 75 24.49 33.81 -24.26
N SER A 76 25.58 33.41 -24.89
CA SER A 76 26.86 33.18 -24.21
C SER A 76 28.01 32.95 -25.19
N LYS A 77 29.06 33.78 -25.10
CA LYS A 77 30.33 33.63 -25.85
C LYS A 77 31.20 32.45 -25.36
N LYS A 78 30.77 31.71 -24.33
CA LYS A 78 31.36 30.44 -23.90
C LYS A 78 30.30 29.35 -23.95
N LEU A 79 30.49 28.40 -24.86
CA LEU A 79 29.63 27.23 -25.05
C LEU A 79 29.87 26.23 -23.91
N SER A 80 29.30 26.50 -22.75
CA SER A 80 29.23 25.54 -21.65
C SER A 80 27.95 24.74 -21.78
N LEU A 81 28.00 23.40 -21.62
CA LEU A 81 26.81 22.53 -21.60
C LEU A 81 25.71 23.04 -20.65
N LEU A 82 26.08 23.77 -19.59
CA LEU A 82 25.16 24.36 -18.62
C LEU A 82 24.31 25.51 -19.18
N SER A 83 24.69 26.15 -20.30
CA SER A 83 23.92 27.26 -20.88
C SER A 83 22.68 26.83 -21.65
N TYR A 84 22.55 25.53 -21.95
CA TYR A 84 21.33 24.94 -22.53
C TYR A 84 20.26 24.64 -21.50
N PHE A 85 20.63 24.62 -20.21
CA PHE A 85 19.71 24.33 -19.12
C PHE A 85 19.31 25.63 -18.43
N ASP A 86 18.01 25.83 -18.26
CA ASP A 86 17.51 26.87 -17.37
C ASP A 86 17.95 26.52 -15.93
N HIS A 87 18.71 27.41 -15.29
CA HIS A 87 19.29 27.19 -13.97
C HIS A 87 18.23 26.96 -12.89
N ASP A 88 17.08 27.66 -12.96
CA ASP A 88 16.03 27.55 -11.96
C ASP A 88 15.25 26.24 -12.13
N VAL A 89 14.94 25.88 -13.37
CA VAL A 89 14.27 24.60 -13.68
C VAL A 89 15.19 23.42 -13.38
N LEU A 90 16.48 23.52 -13.70
CA LEU A 90 17.46 22.47 -13.41
C LEU A 90 17.62 22.29 -11.89
N ARG A 91 17.74 23.38 -11.14
CA ARG A 91 17.86 23.34 -9.67
C ARG A 91 16.61 22.74 -9.04
N LEU A 92 15.42 23.15 -9.49
CA LEU A 92 14.16 22.59 -9.00
C LEU A 92 14.05 21.11 -9.35
N SER A 93 14.36 20.72 -10.59
CA SER A 93 14.32 19.33 -11.05
C SER A 93 15.30 18.46 -10.27
N LEU A 94 16.52 18.95 -10.03
CA LEU A 94 17.53 18.25 -9.23
C LEU A 94 17.06 18.09 -7.79
N THR A 95 16.52 19.15 -7.19
CA THR A 95 15.98 19.11 -5.81
C THR A 95 14.86 18.08 -5.68
N MET A 96 13.89 18.10 -6.59
CA MET A 96 12.78 17.15 -6.62
C MET A 96 13.26 15.72 -6.91
N THR A 97 14.28 15.55 -7.74
CA THR A 97 14.88 14.25 -8.04
C THR A 97 15.62 13.70 -6.82
N THR A 98 16.44 14.51 -6.15
CA THR A 98 17.13 14.12 -4.90
C THR A 98 16.12 13.75 -3.82
N GLN A 99 15.05 14.54 -3.65
CA GLN A 99 13.98 14.20 -2.72
C GLN A 99 13.31 12.87 -3.09
N SER A 100 13.07 12.63 -4.38
CA SER A 100 12.46 11.39 -4.86
C SER A 100 13.38 10.18 -4.67
N LEU A 101 14.69 10.34 -4.88
CA LEU A 101 15.69 9.29 -4.64
C LEU A 101 15.80 8.94 -3.16
N VAL A 102 15.92 9.96 -2.30
CA VAL A 102 15.95 9.76 -0.84
C VAL A 102 14.66 9.08 -0.39
N LYS A 103 13.50 9.57 -0.85
CA LYS A 103 12.22 8.94 -0.55
C LYS A 103 12.17 7.51 -1.05
N HIS A 104 12.60 7.25 -2.28
CA HIS A 104 12.61 5.90 -2.86
C HIS A 104 13.44 4.94 -2.01
N PHE A 105 14.63 5.33 -1.60
CA PHE A 105 15.46 4.52 -0.71
C PHE A 105 14.83 4.32 0.67
N LEU A 106 14.18 5.34 1.23
CA LEU A 106 13.49 5.22 2.52
C LEU A 106 12.22 4.36 2.45
N THR A 107 11.53 4.34 1.30
CA THR A 107 10.25 3.62 1.15
C THR A 107 10.38 2.23 0.55
N GLU A 108 11.39 1.99 -0.27
CA GLU A 108 11.63 0.72 -0.98
C GLU A 108 13.00 0.11 -0.59
N GLY A 109 13.67 0.69 0.41
CA GLY A 109 14.95 0.19 0.92
C GLY A 109 14.85 -1.21 1.50
N ASP A 110 13.69 -1.59 2.05
CA ASP A 110 13.39 -2.96 2.46
C ASP A 110 13.49 -3.95 1.29
N LYS A 111 12.97 -3.57 0.12
CA LYS A 111 13.06 -4.40 -1.10
C LYS A 111 14.45 -4.38 -1.72
N MET A 112 15.16 -3.25 -1.66
CA MET A 112 16.55 -3.19 -2.12
C MET A 112 17.44 -4.13 -1.30
N ILE A 113 17.32 -4.06 0.04
CA ILE A 113 18.04 -4.94 0.97
C ILE A 113 17.67 -6.41 0.68
N LEU A 114 16.38 -6.72 0.51
CA LEU A 114 15.96 -8.06 0.11
C LEU A 114 16.61 -8.51 -1.21
N SER A 115 16.60 -7.67 -2.24
CA SER A 115 17.16 -8.01 -3.55
C SER A 115 18.67 -8.26 -3.53
N TRP A 116 19.38 -7.62 -2.60
CA TRP A 116 20.82 -7.79 -2.44
C TRP A 116 21.21 -8.98 -1.56
N PHE A 117 20.43 -9.27 -0.53
CA PHE A 117 20.77 -10.32 0.45
C PHE A 117 20.04 -11.65 0.21
N SER A 118 18.97 -11.68 -0.59
CA SER A 118 18.23 -12.91 -0.90
C SER A 118 18.60 -13.46 -2.29
N PRO A 119 18.95 -14.76 -2.39
CA PRO A 119 19.24 -15.42 -3.66
C PRO A 119 18.09 -15.28 -4.69
N LEU A 120 18.42 -15.23 -5.99
CA LEU A 120 17.42 -15.04 -7.06
C LEU A 120 16.29 -16.09 -7.06
N HIS A 121 16.55 -17.31 -6.59
CA HIS A 121 15.55 -18.38 -6.54
C HIS A 121 14.48 -18.16 -5.47
N ASP A 122 14.74 -17.32 -4.47
CA ASP A 122 13.86 -17.03 -3.33
C ASP A 122 13.05 -15.76 -3.53
N GLN A 123 13.47 -14.88 -4.45
CA GLN A 123 12.81 -13.60 -4.73
C GLN A 123 11.42 -13.76 -5.34
N GLY A 124 11.15 -14.87 -6.05
CA GLY A 124 9.88 -15.13 -6.71
C GLY A 124 8.69 -15.20 -5.74
N GLY A 125 8.85 -15.90 -4.61
CA GLY A 125 7.81 -16.01 -3.59
C GLY A 125 7.47 -14.65 -2.96
N TYR A 126 8.50 -13.84 -2.69
CA TYR A 126 8.31 -12.48 -2.18
C TYR A 126 7.61 -11.58 -3.20
N ALA A 127 8.05 -11.59 -4.46
CA ALA A 127 7.47 -10.76 -5.51
C ALA A 127 5.97 -11.04 -5.71
N VAL A 128 5.59 -12.32 -5.74
CA VAL A 128 4.19 -12.75 -5.86
C VAL A 128 3.36 -12.22 -4.69
N ALA A 129 3.82 -12.44 -3.46
CA ALA A 129 3.08 -12.04 -2.27
C ALA A 129 2.93 -10.51 -2.15
N VAL A 130 3.99 -9.74 -2.43
CA VAL A 130 3.94 -8.27 -2.49
C VAL A 130 2.91 -7.79 -3.50
N ASN A 131 2.92 -8.36 -4.71
CA ASN A 131 2.05 -7.91 -5.78
C ASN A 131 0.57 -8.17 -5.46
N TYR A 132 0.24 -9.35 -4.94
CA TYR A 132 -1.15 -9.65 -4.54
C TYR A 132 -1.63 -8.77 -3.39
N ALA A 133 -0.78 -8.53 -2.39
CA ALA A 133 -1.12 -7.63 -1.30
C ALA A 133 -1.38 -6.20 -1.79
N ARG A 134 -0.56 -5.71 -2.74
CA ARG A 134 -0.76 -4.40 -3.37
C ARG A 134 -2.06 -4.30 -4.13
N VAL A 135 -2.43 -5.31 -4.90
CA VAL A 135 -3.71 -5.35 -5.65
C VAL A 135 -4.90 -5.15 -4.71
N ILE A 136 -4.84 -5.70 -3.49
CA ILE A 136 -5.92 -5.60 -2.50
C ILE A 136 -5.90 -4.26 -1.76
N PHE A 137 -4.76 -3.85 -1.21
CA PHE A 137 -4.72 -2.71 -0.27
C PHE A 137 -4.53 -1.35 -0.94
N GLN A 138 -3.82 -1.28 -2.08
CA GLN A 138 -3.51 0.00 -2.72
C GLN A 138 -4.78 0.80 -3.13
N PRO A 139 -5.85 0.19 -3.69
CA PRO A 139 -7.08 0.91 -3.99
C PRO A 139 -7.77 1.47 -2.73
N ILE A 140 -7.71 0.73 -1.63
CA ILE A 140 -8.29 1.13 -0.34
C ILE A 140 -7.52 2.34 0.21
N GLU A 141 -6.19 2.29 0.22
CA GLU A 141 -5.34 3.39 0.67
C GLU A 141 -5.55 4.67 -0.12
N GLU A 142 -5.63 4.58 -1.45
CA GLU A 142 -5.87 5.76 -2.30
C GLU A 142 -7.26 6.36 -2.06
N THR A 143 -8.28 5.49 -1.92
CA THR A 143 -9.64 5.94 -1.61
C THR A 143 -9.71 6.65 -0.26
N LEU A 144 -8.99 6.14 0.75
CA LEU A 144 -8.89 6.77 2.06
C LEU A 144 -8.17 8.12 1.99
N ARG A 145 -7.09 8.21 1.22
CA ARG A 145 -6.36 9.46 1.03
C ARG A 145 -7.26 10.55 0.45
N LEU A 146 -8.03 10.19 -0.58
CA LEU A 146 -9.00 11.07 -1.22
C LEU A 146 -10.16 11.43 -0.29
N PHE A 147 -10.66 10.47 0.50
CA PHE A 147 -11.72 10.71 1.46
C PHE A 147 -11.29 11.74 2.52
N PHE A 148 -10.18 11.47 3.24
CA PHE A 148 -9.73 12.35 4.30
C PHE A 148 -9.31 13.73 3.76
N SER A 149 -8.55 13.78 2.65
CA SER A 149 -8.15 15.06 2.07
C SER A 149 -9.36 15.93 1.69
N ARG A 150 -10.43 15.36 1.14
CA ARG A 150 -11.68 16.08 0.87
C ARG A 150 -12.38 16.53 2.14
N THR A 151 -12.57 15.63 3.11
CA THR A 151 -13.23 15.94 4.39
C THR A 151 -12.56 17.12 5.10
N PHE A 152 -11.22 17.22 5.02
CA PHE A 152 -10.49 18.32 5.64
C PHE A 152 -10.28 19.55 4.73
N SER A 153 -10.32 19.41 3.40
CA SER A 153 -10.19 20.55 2.46
C SER A 153 -11.48 21.35 2.30
N SER A 154 -12.65 20.70 2.36
CA SER A 154 -13.97 21.36 2.25
C SER A 154 -14.23 22.38 3.38
N SER A 155 -13.46 22.32 4.47
CA SER A 155 -13.53 23.25 5.59
C SER A 155 -12.91 24.64 5.33
N THR A 156 -12.22 24.85 4.20
CA THR A 156 -11.48 26.11 3.91
C THR A 156 -12.11 26.99 2.80
N PHE A 157 -13.34 26.76 2.36
CA PHE A 157 -13.89 27.60 1.27
C PHE A 157 -15.41 27.87 1.32
N ALA A 158 -15.79 28.78 2.20
CA ALA A 158 -16.51 29.95 1.74
C ALA A 158 -15.48 31.07 1.51
N ARG A 159 -14.66 31.02 0.42
CA ARG A 159 -14.12 32.29 -0.09
C ARG A 159 -15.30 33.01 -0.68
N THR A 160 -15.71 34.07 0.00
CA THR A 160 -16.33 35.22 -0.64
C THR A 160 -15.59 35.55 -1.94
N PRO A 161 -16.27 35.62 -3.09
CA PRO A 161 -15.72 36.28 -4.26
C PRO A 161 -15.74 37.78 -3.94
N THR A 162 -14.67 38.29 -3.33
CA THR A 162 -14.53 39.73 -3.14
C THR A 162 -13.84 40.31 -4.36
N SER A 163 -14.68 40.94 -5.18
CA SER A 163 -14.33 42.03 -6.08
C SER A 163 -13.33 43.00 -5.44
N ASN A 164 -12.29 43.38 -6.20
CA ASN A 164 -11.54 44.63 -6.02
C ASN A 164 -12.52 45.83 -5.89
N PRO A 165 -12.23 46.91 -5.13
CA PRO A 165 -11.08 47.80 -5.43
C PRO A 165 -10.36 48.50 -4.25
N THR A 166 -9.08 48.78 -4.49
CA THR A 166 -8.33 50.05 -4.22
C THR A 166 -8.04 50.54 -2.78
N SER A 167 -6.73 50.74 -2.56
CA SER A 167 -6.00 51.66 -1.65
C SER A 167 -5.56 51.19 -0.25
N PRO A 168 -4.39 51.68 0.22
CA PRO A 168 -3.58 51.03 1.25
C PRO A 168 -3.72 51.70 2.62
N THR A 169 -3.82 50.92 3.69
CA THR A 169 -3.52 51.45 5.03
C THR A 169 -2.87 50.38 5.90
N THR A 170 -1.66 50.71 6.31
CA THR A 170 -0.79 50.09 7.29
C THR A 170 -1.53 49.75 8.58
N THR A 171 -1.45 48.49 9.04
CA THR A 171 -1.40 48.14 10.47
C THR A 171 -1.03 46.66 10.66
N THR A 172 0.16 46.46 11.24
CA THR A 172 0.60 45.39 12.15
C THR A 172 0.09 43.96 11.89
N SER A 173 0.89 43.20 11.14
CA SER A 173 0.78 41.75 11.00
C SER A 173 1.28 41.01 12.25
N THR A 174 0.36 40.60 13.12
CA THR A 174 0.57 39.41 13.96
C THR A 174 0.38 38.16 13.11
N PRO A 175 1.30 37.16 13.14
CA PRO A 175 1.13 35.93 12.41
C PRO A 175 0.14 35.04 13.17
N THR A 176 -1.15 35.12 12.80
CA THR A 176 -2.17 34.20 13.27
C THR A 176 -1.86 32.81 12.70
N LYS A 177 -1.32 31.94 13.55
CA LYS A 177 -1.10 30.52 13.28
C LYS A 177 -2.40 29.91 12.77
N SER A 178 -2.36 29.39 11.54
CA SER A 178 -3.45 28.66 10.89
C SER A 178 -3.77 27.38 11.68
N ASN A 179 -4.62 27.47 12.69
CA ASN A 179 -5.18 26.29 13.34
C ASN A 179 -6.22 25.67 12.40
N HIS A 180 -5.91 24.49 11.88
CA HIS A 180 -6.83 23.62 11.15
C HIS A 180 -7.96 23.16 12.07
N GLN A 181 -8.95 24.03 12.32
CA GLN A 181 -10.11 23.72 13.13
C GLN A 181 -11.24 23.28 12.20
N GLY A 182 -11.23 22.00 11.83
CA GLY A 182 -12.31 21.38 11.06
C GLY A 182 -13.63 21.44 11.83
N SER A 183 -14.75 21.48 11.12
CA SER A 183 -16.07 21.51 11.75
C SER A 183 -16.27 20.23 12.58
N ARG A 184 -16.79 20.34 13.82
CA ARG A 184 -17.08 19.18 14.70
C ARG A 184 -17.69 17.95 13.99
N PRO A 185 -18.67 18.08 13.05
CA PRO A 185 -19.20 16.93 12.31
C PRO A 185 -18.18 16.24 11.40
N GLU A 186 -17.29 16.97 10.73
CA GLU A 186 -16.27 16.42 9.84
C GLU A 186 -15.22 15.62 10.61
N LEU A 187 -14.80 16.13 11.78
CA LEU A 187 -13.90 15.43 12.70
C LEU A 187 -14.49 14.12 13.21
N LEU A 188 -15.78 14.12 13.57
CA LEU A 188 -16.50 12.90 13.99
C LEU A 188 -16.62 11.90 12.84
N GLN A 189 -16.90 12.39 11.62
CA GLN A 189 -16.98 11.53 10.44
C GLN A 189 -15.61 10.91 10.11
N ALA A 190 -14.54 11.69 10.11
CA ALA A 190 -13.19 11.19 9.87
C ALA A 190 -12.77 10.16 10.92
N ALA A 191 -13.01 10.43 12.21
CA ALA A 191 -12.71 9.49 13.28
C ALA A 191 -13.54 8.20 13.16
N SER A 192 -14.84 8.30 12.86
CA SER A 192 -15.72 7.15 12.65
C SER A 192 -15.27 6.31 11.46
N THR A 193 -14.87 6.93 10.35
CA THR A 193 -14.37 6.22 9.17
C THR A 193 -13.05 5.50 9.47
N LEU A 194 -12.09 6.18 10.13
CA LEU A 194 -10.81 5.56 10.50
C LEU A 194 -11.01 4.40 11.49
N HIS A 195 -11.86 4.60 12.50
CA HIS A 195 -12.22 3.55 13.46
C HIS A 195 -12.87 2.35 12.77
N THR A 196 -13.87 2.59 11.93
CA THR A 196 -14.58 1.55 11.16
C THR A 196 -13.62 0.76 10.29
N LEU A 197 -12.74 1.44 9.55
CA LEU A 197 -11.75 0.80 8.70
C LEU A 197 -10.81 -0.10 9.52
N LEU A 198 -10.21 0.44 10.59
CA LEU A 198 -9.27 -0.32 11.42
C LEU A 198 -9.96 -1.51 12.10
N SER A 199 -11.20 -1.33 12.55
CA SER A 199 -12.01 -2.41 13.14
C SER A 199 -12.27 -3.54 12.13
N ILE A 200 -12.64 -3.21 10.89
CA ILE A 200 -12.78 -4.20 9.80
C ILE A 200 -11.44 -4.89 9.55
N GLN A 201 -10.37 -4.13 9.35
CA GLN A 201 -9.05 -4.65 9.00
C GLN A 201 -8.50 -5.59 10.08
N VAL A 202 -8.56 -5.22 11.36
CA VAL A 202 -8.07 -6.07 12.46
C VAL A 202 -8.97 -7.29 12.64
N SER A 203 -10.29 -7.17 12.46
CA SER A 203 -11.21 -8.30 12.57
C SER A 203 -10.99 -9.34 11.45
N PHE A 204 -10.87 -8.88 10.21
CA PHE A 204 -10.57 -9.75 9.07
C PHE A 204 -9.15 -10.33 9.17
N SER A 205 -8.21 -9.57 9.71
CA SER A 205 -6.85 -10.05 9.98
C SER A 205 -6.85 -11.21 10.98
N LEU A 206 -7.66 -11.15 12.04
CA LEU A 206 -7.79 -12.25 12.99
C LEU A 206 -8.30 -13.53 12.30
N VAL A 207 -9.34 -13.41 11.47
CA VAL A 207 -9.86 -14.52 10.67
C VAL A 207 -8.75 -15.04 9.73
N LEU A 208 -8.10 -14.16 8.98
CA LEU A 208 -7.00 -14.53 8.09
C LEU A 208 -5.88 -15.27 8.82
N LEU A 209 -5.48 -14.84 10.01
CA LEU A 209 -4.43 -15.52 10.77
C LEU A 209 -4.86 -16.93 11.19
N VAL A 210 -6.09 -17.08 11.70
CA VAL A 210 -6.61 -18.37 12.17
C VAL A 210 -6.73 -19.38 11.02
N PHE A 211 -7.37 -19.00 9.92
CA PHE A 211 -7.60 -19.90 8.80
C PHE A 211 -6.39 -19.98 7.87
N GLY A 212 -5.71 -18.86 7.63
CA GLY A 212 -4.52 -18.80 6.81
C GLY A 212 -3.42 -19.70 7.36
N THR A 213 -3.08 -19.60 8.65
CA THR A 213 -2.03 -20.47 9.23
C THR A 213 -2.42 -21.95 9.23
N ALA A 214 -3.70 -22.27 9.47
CA ALA A 214 -4.18 -23.64 9.51
C ALA A 214 -4.25 -24.32 8.12
N TYR A 215 -4.62 -23.58 7.08
CA TYR A 215 -4.79 -24.14 5.73
C TYR A 215 -3.58 -23.93 4.82
N LEU A 216 -2.59 -23.14 5.23
CA LEU A 216 -1.38 -22.91 4.42
C LEU A 216 -0.62 -24.20 4.07
N PRO A 217 -0.42 -25.18 4.98
CA PRO A 217 0.25 -26.44 4.64
C PRO A 217 -0.46 -27.25 3.55
N ILE A 218 -1.78 -27.09 3.41
CA ILE A 218 -2.59 -27.71 2.35
C ILE A 218 -2.53 -26.88 1.07
N LEU A 219 -2.53 -25.55 1.20
CA LEU A 219 -2.58 -24.63 0.07
C LEU A 219 -1.25 -24.57 -0.70
N LEU A 220 -0.11 -24.63 0.00
CA LEU A 220 1.21 -24.50 -0.64
C LEU A 220 1.50 -25.62 -1.66
N PRO A 221 1.31 -26.92 -1.35
CA PRO A 221 1.51 -28.00 -2.33
C PRO A 221 0.54 -27.94 -3.52
N LEU A 222 -0.58 -27.23 -3.38
CA LEU A 222 -1.58 -27.05 -4.43
C LEU A 222 -1.22 -25.90 -5.38
N LEU A 223 -0.79 -24.78 -4.81
CA LEU A 223 -0.49 -23.53 -5.53
C LEU A 223 0.90 -23.54 -6.16
N LEU A 224 1.93 -23.99 -5.42
CA LEU A 224 3.30 -23.94 -5.91
C LEU A 224 3.65 -25.17 -6.75
N PRO A 225 4.26 -24.98 -7.92
CA PRO A 225 4.92 -26.08 -8.63
C PRO A 225 5.98 -26.75 -7.74
N ARG A 226 6.18 -28.06 -7.90
CA ARG A 226 7.07 -28.87 -7.05
C ARG A 226 8.49 -28.30 -6.91
N GLN A 227 9.02 -27.69 -7.97
CA GLN A 227 10.35 -27.06 -7.96
C GLN A 227 10.48 -25.90 -6.94
N TYR A 228 9.40 -25.20 -6.61
CA TYR A 228 9.39 -24.11 -5.63
C TYR A 228 9.07 -24.59 -4.21
N LEU A 229 8.57 -25.81 -4.03
CA LEU A 229 8.37 -26.37 -2.70
C LEU A 229 9.69 -26.74 -2.01
N ALA A 230 10.75 -26.96 -2.79
CA ALA A 230 12.09 -27.26 -2.29
C ALA A 230 12.94 -26.01 -2.01
N THR A 231 12.42 -24.80 -2.25
CA THR A 231 13.13 -23.54 -1.98
C THR A 231 12.64 -22.89 -0.67
N SER A 232 13.08 -21.67 -0.36
CA SER A 232 12.58 -20.92 0.79
C SER A 232 11.12 -20.44 0.64
N ALA A 233 10.53 -20.53 -0.57
CA ALA A 233 9.23 -19.94 -0.89
C ALA A 233 8.09 -20.37 0.07
N PRO A 234 7.95 -21.64 0.50
CA PRO A 234 6.96 -22.04 1.51
C PRO A 234 7.11 -21.30 2.83
N SER A 235 8.34 -21.16 3.32
CA SER A 235 8.63 -20.48 4.59
C SER A 235 8.38 -18.97 4.51
N VAL A 236 8.73 -18.35 3.39
CA VAL A 236 8.47 -16.94 3.10
C VAL A 236 6.96 -16.70 3.03
N LEU A 237 6.22 -17.52 2.28
CA LEU A 237 4.76 -17.41 2.17
C LEU A 237 4.05 -17.65 3.52
N ALA A 238 4.61 -18.49 4.40
CA ALA A 238 4.12 -18.64 5.76
C ALA A 238 4.32 -17.38 6.62
N ALA A 239 5.48 -16.74 6.52
CA ALA A 239 5.70 -15.44 7.17
C ALA A 239 4.77 -14.35 6.61
N TRP A 240 4.40 -14.43 5.33
CA TRP A 240 3.47 -13.49 4.70
C TRP A 240 2.06 -13.52 5.28
N VAL A 241 1.58 -14.66 5.79
CA VAL A 241 0.28 -14.74 6.49
C VAL A 241 0.25 -13.81 7.70
N TRP A 242 1.38 -13.67 8.40
CA TRP A 242 1.54 -12.74 9.52
C TRP A 242 1.77 -11.29 9.08
N TYR A 243 2.38 -11.11 7.91
CA TYR A 243 2.67 -9.79 7.36
C TYR A 243 1.43 -9.06 6.82
N ILE A 244 0.49 -9.77 6.18
CA ILE A 244 -0.71 -9.19 5.56
C ILE A 244 -1.54 -8.35 6.57
N PRO A 245 -1.83 -8.82 7.79
CA PRO A 245 -2.48 -8.01 8.84
C PRO A 245 -1.80 -6.68 9.12
N VAL A 246 -0.48 -6.71 9.27
CA VAL A 246 0.32 -5.52 9.62
C VAL A 246 0.33 -4.55 8.45
N LEU A 247 0.46 -5.06 7.22
CA LEU A 247 0.39 -4.25 6.01
C LEU A 247 -0.97 -3.55 5.87
N ALA A 248 -2.08 -4.26 6.13
CA ALA A 248 -3.44 -3.71 6.03
C ALA A 248 -3.63 -2.51 6.97
N VAL A 249 -3.26 -2.67 8.25
CA VAL A 249 -3.39 -1.64 9.28
C VAL A 249 -2.45 -0.46 9.01
N ASN A 250 -1.20 -0.74 8.59
CA ASN A 250 -0.25 0.29 8.25
C ASN A 250 -0.74 1.17 7.09
N GLY A 251 -1.20 0.57 5.99
CA GLY A 251 -1.69 1.30 4.83
C GLY A 251 -2.85 2.23 5.17
N GLY A 252 -3.81 1.76 5.96
CA GLY A 252 -4.96 2.58 6.40
C GLY A 252 -4.55 3.79 7.27
N LEU A 253 -3.62 3.58 8.20
CA LEU A 253 -3.11 4.63 9.08
C LEU A 253 -2.23 5.66 8.34
N GLU A 254 -1.39 5.21 7.42
CA GLU A 254 -0.54 6.10 6.64
C GLU A 254 -1.31 6.89 5.60
N ALA A 255 -2.38 6.31 5.04
CA ALA A 255 -3.33 7.04 4.21
C ALA A 255 -3.95 8.20 5.01
N PHE A 256 -4.39 7.95 6.25
CA PHE A 256 -4.90 9.01 7.12
C PHE A 256 -3.83 10.07 7.43
N LEU A 257 -2.66 9.65 7.93
CA LEU A 257 -1.54 10.55 8.27
C LEU A 257 -1.19 11.45 7.08
N SER A 258 -0.99 10.87 5.90
CA SER A 258 -0.59 11.61 4.69
C SER A 258 -1.65 12.62 4.21
N SER A 259 -2.92 12.41 4.57
CA SER A 259 -4.02 13.31 4.20
C SER A 259 -4.21 14.50 5.12
N VAL A 260 -3.73 14.42 6.37
CA VAL A 260 -3.96 15.46 7.38
C VAL A 260 -2.67 16.08 7.93
N ALA A 261 -1.52 15.46 7.69
CA ALA A 261 -0.22 15.91 8.16
C ALA A 261 0.16 17.26 7.55
N SER A 262 0.67 18.16 8.40
CA SER A 262 1.30 19.40 7.95
C SER A 262 2.70 19.10 7.36
N PRO A 263 3.32 20.06 6.64
CA PRO A 263 4.70 19.90 6.16
C PRO A 263 5.70 19.57 7.28
N ASN A 264 5.48 20.08 8.49
CA ASN A 264 6.31 19.78 9.65
C ASN A 264 6.12 18.34 10.14
N ASP A 265 4.89 17.85 10.17
CA ASP A 265 4.59 16.46 10.55
C ASP A 265 5.17 15.47 9.53
N LEU A 266 5.13 15.81 8.23
CA LEU A 266 5.74 15.01 7.16
C LEU A 266 7.27 14.99 7.26
N ASN A 267 7.88 16.12 7.62
CA ASN A 267 9.32 16.17 7.85
C ASN A 267 9.72 15.37 9.09
N GLU A 268 8.92 15.44 10.16
CA GLU A 268 9.11 14.60 11.34
C GLU A 268 8.97 13.12 11.00
N GLN A 269 7.94 12.73 10.26
CA GLN A 269 7.76 11.37 9.76
C GLN A 269 8.96 10.91 8.94
N SER A 270 9.51 11.76 8.08
CA SER A 270 10.72 11.44 7.29
C SER A 270 11.93 11.12 8.16
N ARG A 271 12.14 11.86 9.26
CA ARG A 271 13.20 11.54 10.23
C ARG A 271 12.94 10.21 10.93
N TRP A 272 11.70 9.93 11.33
CA TRP A 272 11.32 8.64 11.90
C TRP A 272 11.49 7.47 10.91
N MET A 273 11.27 7.69 9.60
CA MET A 273 11.53 6.67 8.58
C MET A 273 12.97 6.17 8.59
N VAL A 274 13.95 7.06 8.83
CA VAL A 274 15.36 6.65 8.99
C VAL A 274 15.53 5.71 10.19
N GLY A 275 14.90 6.03 11.33
CA GLY A 275 14.92 5.17 12.51
C GLY A 275 14.25 3.81 12.27
N PHE A 276 13.13 3.79 11.55
CA PHE A 276 12.45 2.56 11.16
C PHE A 276 13.32 1.68 10.24
N SER A 277 14.05 2.27 9.30
CA SER A 277 15.03 1.54 8.48
C SER A 277 16.14 0.89 9.32
N MET A 278 16.62 1.55 10.38
CA MET A 278 17.59 0.94 11.31
C MET A 278 16.97 -0.24 12.07
N VAL A 279 15.74 -0.10 12.57
CA VAL A 279 14.99 -1.19 13.21
C VAL A 279 14.86 -2.38 12.26
N TYR A 280 14.53 -2.13 10.99
CA TYR A 280 14.46 -3.16 9.96
C TYR A 280 15.78 -3.91 9.78
N ILE A 281 16.89 -3.19 9.55
CA ILE A 281 18.21 -3.80 9.31
C ILE A 281 18.67 -4.62 10.53
N LEU A 282 18.56 -4.06 11.73
CA LEU A 282 18.95 -4.74 12.96
C LEU A 282 18.09 -5.99 13.21
N SER A 283 16.79 -5.89 12.96
CA SER A 283 15.87 -7.02 13.07
C SER A 283 16.18 -8.12 12.06
N ALA A 284 16.45 -7.75 10.80
CA ALA A 284 16.80 -8.69 9.73
C ALA A 284 18.06 -9.48 10.07
N ILE A 285 19.14 -8.79 10.47
CA ILE A 285 20.41 -9.43 10.86
C ILE A 285 20.19 -10.33 12.08
N SER A 286 19.47 -9.85 13.10
CA SER A 286 19.24 -10.61 14.33
C SER A 286 18.42 -11.87 14.07
N LEU A 287 17.32 -11.76 13.32
CA LEU A 287 16.45 -12.90 12.98
C LEU A 287 17.15 -13.90 12.05
N TYR A 288 17.95 -13.42 11.09
CA TYR A 288 18.76 -14.30 10.25
C TYR A 288 19.74 -15.14 11.09
N ARG A 289 20.43 -14.50 12.05
CA ARG A 289 21.33 -15.20 12.99
C ARG A 289 20.62 -16.18 13.92
N LEU A 290 19.34 -15.95 14.23
CA LEU A 290 18.50 -16.87 15.01
C LEU A 290 17.99 -18.07 14.20
N GLY A 291 18.32 -18.19 12.92
CA GLY A 291 17.98 -19.34 12.09
C GLY A 291 16.65 -19.23 11.33
N PHE A 292 16.06 -18.03 11.24
CA PHE A 292 14.81 -17.83 10.47
C PHE A 292 15.00 -17.85 8.95
N GLY A 293 16.23 -18.02 8.44
CA GLY A 293 16.53 -18.07 7.01
C GLY A 293 16.01 -16.84 6.24
N ASP A 294 15.52 -17.03 5.02
CA ASP A 294 14.99 -15.94 4.18
C ASP A 294 13.69 -15.32 4.72
N ALA A 295 12.94 -16.06 5.54
CA ALA A 295 11.75 -15.53 6.21
C ALA A 295 12.09 -14.42 7.22
N SER A 296 13.36 -14.33 7.68
CA SER A 296 13.85 -13.25 8.56
C SER A 296 13.57 -11.86 7.99
N LEU A 297 13.64 -11.68 6.67
CA LEU A 297 13.40 -10.39 6.01
C LEU A 297 11.93 -9.98 6.07
N VAL A 298 11.01 -10.95 5.99
CA VAL A 298 9.57 -10.70 6.15
C VAL A 298 9.27 -10.33 7.61
N TYR A 299 9.76 -11.10 8.58
CA TYR A 299 9.57 -10.81 10.00
C TYR A 299 10.22 -9.49 10.44
N ALA A 300 11.39 -9.15 9.91
CA ALA A 300 12.01 -7.85 10.13
C ALA A 300 11.12 -6.71 9.60
N ASN A 301 10.47 -6.92 8.45
CA ASN A 301 9.54 -5.94 7.93
C ASN A 301 8.26 -5.86 8.77
N ILE A 302 7.76 -6.97 9.32
CA ILE A 302 6.67 -6.96 10.32
C ILE A 302 7.03 -6.04 11.49
N LEU A 303 8.24 -6.16 12.05
CA LEU A 303 8.69 -5.31 13.16
C LEU A 303 8.80 -3.83 12.76
N ASN A 304 9.36 -3.56 11.59
CA ASN A 304 9.45 -2.24 10.99
C ASN A 304 8.08 -1.56 10.82
N LEU A 305 7.14 -2.25 10.18
CA LEU A 305 5.77 -1.76 9.98
C LEU A 305 4.99 -1.65 11.29
N SER A 306 5.26 -2.52 12.26
CA SER A 306 4.67 -2.39 13.61
C SER A 306 5.10 -1.11 14.31
N ALA A 307 6.40 -0.75 14.23
CA ALA A 307 6.89 0.52 14.75
C ALA A 307 6.22 1.71 14.04
N ARG A 308 6.04 1.63 12.72
CA ARG A 308 5.30 2.64 11.93
C ARG A 308 3.83 2.74 12.34
N ILE A 309 3.15 1.63 12.57
CA ILE A 309 1.77 1.60 13.07
C ILE A 309 1.69 2.32 14.41
N VAL A 310 2.59 2.03 15.35
CA VAL A 310 2.63 2.71 16.66
C VAL A 310 2.80 4.21 16.49
N TYR A 311 3.70 4.65 15.61
CA TYR A 311 3.88 6.07 15.29
C TYR A 311 2.60 6.70 14.72
N CYS A 312 1.97 6.06 13.74
CA CYS A 312 0.76 6.60 13.11
C CYS A 312 -0.43 6.61 14.07
N LEU A 313 -0.56 5.61 14.96
CA LEU A 313 -1.59 5.60 16.02
C LEU A 313 -1.36 6.73 17.03
N ARG A 314 -0.12 6.98 17.43
CA ARG A 314 0.23 8.13 18.29
C ARG A 314 -0.08 9.46 17.60
N PHE A 315 0.24 9.57 16.32
CA PHE A 315 -0.13 10.75 15.54
C PHE A 315 -1.64 10.94 15.46
N ALA A 316 -2.40 9.90 15.09
CA ALA A 316 -3.85 9.97 14.93
C ALA A 316 -4.56 10.32 16.25
N THR A 317 -4.18 9.68 17.36
CA THR A 317 -4.72 10.00 18.69
C THR A 317 -4.41 11.44 19.09
N SER A 318 -3.17 11.90 18.87
CA SER A 318 -2.77 13.28 19.13
C SER A 318 -3.50 14.28 18.25
N PHE A 319 -3.70 13.97 16.97
CA PHE A 319 -4.46 14.79 16.02
C PHE A 319 -5.90 15.00 16.48
N PHE A 320 -6.64 13.91 16.73
CA PHE A 320 -8.04 14.02 17.17
C PHE A 320 -8.18 14.70 18.53
N THR A 321 -7.22 14.51 19.45
CA THR A 321 -7.22 15.17 20.76
C THR A 321 -6.96 16.68 20.63
N ARG A 322 -6.03 17.09 19.76
CA ARG A 322 -5.73 18.50 19.50
C ARG A 322 -6.86 19.21 18.75
N SER A 323 -7.55 18.51 17.86
CA SER A 323 -8.64 19.06 17.05
C SER A 323 -9.99 19.10 17.78
N THR A 324 -10.13 18.45 18.95
CA THR A 324 -11.36 18.54 19.76
C THR A 324 -11.40 19.81 20.62
N PRO A 325 -12.43 20.67 20.49
CA PRO A 325 -12.62 21.79 21.40
C PRO A 325 -12.95 21.28 22.80
N THR A 326 -12.14 21.64 23.79
CA THR A 326 -12.41 21.37 25.21
C THR A 326 -13.53 22.27 25.69
N SER A 327 -14.73 21.71 25.92
CA SER A 327 -15.81 22.46 26.59
C SER A 327 -15.53 22.52 28.09
N PRO A 328 -15.53 23.71 28.72
CA PRO A 328 -15.20 23.88 30.14
C PRO A 328 -16.18 23.19 31.11
N SER A 329 -17.35 22.73 30.64
CA SER A 329 -18.38 22.09 31.47
C SER A 329 -18.35 20.56 31.49
N SER A 330 -17.49 19.89 30.71
CA SER A 330 -17.45 18.43 30.65
C SER A 330 -16.35 17.87 31.54
N LYS A 331 -16.73 17.26 32.68
CA LYS A 331 -15.82 16.41 33.47
C LYS A 331 -15.42 15.21 32.58
N SER A 332 -14.19 15.25 32.07
CA SER A 332 -13.55 14.26 31.19
C SER A 332 -14.32 13.90 29.91
N PRO A 333 -14.26 14.71 28.84
CA PRO A 333 -14.80 14.29 27.54
C PRO A 333 -14.05 13.06 27.06
N ARG A 334 -14.77 11.98 26.73
CA ARG A 334 -14.17 10.80 26.10
C ARG A 334 -13.49 11.23 24.79
N PRO A 335 -12.25 10.79 24.52
CA PRO A 335 -11.58 11.15 23.27
C PRO A 335 -12.36 10.61 22.08
N ILE A 336 -12.48 11.42 21.02
CA ILE A 336 -13.23 11.07 19.81
C ILE A 336 -12.66 9.80 19.14
N PHE A 337 -11.34 9.60 19.22
CA PHE A 337 -10.66 8.45 18.66
C PHE A 337 -9.79 7.77 19.73
N ARG A 338 -10.04 6.48 19.94
CA ARG A 338 -9.19 5.58 20.73
C ARG A 338 -8.89 4.36 19.90
N TRP A 339 -7.61 4.03 19.78
CA TRP A 339 -7.20 2.86 19.01
C TRP A 339 -7.60 1.54 19.68
N GLN A 340 -7.76 1.51 21.01
CA GLN A 340 -8.19 0.29 21.69
C GLN A 340 -9.61 -0.13 21.28
N ASP A 341 -10.44 0.83 20.89
CA ASP A 341 -11.81 0.59 20.46
C ASP A 341 -11.86 -0.04 19.05
N THR A 342 -10.74 -0.10 18.32
CA THR A 342 -10.67 -0.76 17.00
C THR A 342 -10.40 -2.26 17.11
N LEU A 343 -10.13 -2.78 18.32
CA LEU A 343 -9.90 -4.21 18.52
C LEU A 343 -11.18 -5.03 18.24
N PRO A 344 -11.04 -6.27 17.76
CA PRO A 344 -12.19 -7.13 17.50
C PRO A 344 -13.02 -7.39 18.75
N PRO A 345 -14.33 -7.63 18.61
CA PRO A 345 -15.18 -7.96 19.75
C PRO A 345 -14.71 -9.29 20.37
N LYS A 346 -14.84 -9.40 21.70
CA LYS A 346 -14.43 -10.61 22.46
C LYS A 346 -15.08 -11.89 21.93
N SER A 347 -16.29 -11.78 21.39
CA SER A 347 -16.99 -12.89 20.73
C SER A 347 -16.25 -13.42 19.50
N LEU A 348 -15.66 -12.53 18.69
CA LEU A 348 -14.89 -12.95 17.52
C LEU A 348 -13.59 -13.67 17.93
N PHE A 349 -12.94 -13.21 18.99
CA PHE A 349 -11.80 -13.93 19.57
C PHE A 349 -12.18 -15.33 20.04
N ALA A 350 -13.28 -15.46 20.78
CA ALA A 350 -13.74 -16.75 21.30
C ALA A 350 -14.07 -17.75 20.18
N ILE A 351 -14.86 -17.35 19.19
CA ILE A 351 -15.23 -18.23 18.07
C ILE A 351 -14.04 -18.57 17.17
N SER A 352 -13.08 -17.64 17.02
CA SER A 352 -11.87 -17.89 16.23
C SER A 352 -10.93 -18.87 16.94
N ALA A 353 -10.76 -18.74 18.25
CA ALA A 353 -9.99 -19.70 19.05
C ALA A 353 -10.62 -21.10 19.02
N PHE A 354 -11.96 -21.17 19.17
CA PHE A 354 -12.69 -22.43 19.07
C PHE A 354 -12.58 -23.07 17.68
N SER A 355 -12.72 -22.26 16.62
CA SER A 355 -12.51 -22.71 15.24
C SER A 355 -11.11 -23.25 15.03
N SER A 356 -10.08 -22.56 15.53
CA SER A 356 -8.68 -23.01 15.44
C SER A 356 -8.48 -24.39 16.09
N LEU A 357 -9.06 -24.62 17.28
CA LEU A 357 -9.00 -25.91 17.95
C LEU A 357 -9.69 -27.02 17.15
N ILE A 358 -10.88 -26.74 16.59
CA ILE A 358 -11.60 -27.71 15.76
C ILE A 358 -10.81 -28.06 14.50
N ILE A 359 -10.24 -27.05 13.83
CA ILE A 359 -9.43 -27.27 12.62
C ILE A 359 -8.20 -28.11 12.97
N TYR A 360 -7.51 -27.80 14.07
CA TYR A 360 -6.38 -28.59 14.53
C TYR A 360 -6.76 -30.05 14.79
N ALA A 361 -7.83 -30.30 15.56
CA ALA A 361 -8.32 -31.64 15.84
C ALA A 361 -8.75 -32.39 14.56
N SER A 362 -9.37 -31.67 13.61
CA SER A 362 -9.75 -32.22 12.33
C SER A 362 -8.54 -32.61 11.48
N ASN A 363 -7.48 -31.79 11.45
CA ASN A 363 -6.26 -32.11 10.70
C ASN A 363 -5.56 -33.34 11.29
N VAL A 364 -5.43 -33.41 12.62
CA VAL A 364 -4.84 -34.59 13.29
C VAL A 364 -5.63 -35.87 13.01
N ARG A 365 -6.97 -35.78 12.94
CA ARG A 365 -7.82 -36.96 12.69
C ARG A 365 -7.84 -37.42 11.23
N LEU A 366 -7.79 -36.47 10.29
CA LEU A 366 -7.95 -36.73 8.86
C LEU A 366 -6.61 -36.79 8.11
N GLU A 367 -5.51 -36.41 8.77
CA GLU A 367 -4.15 -36.29 8.22
C GLU A 367 -4.14 -35.51 6.89
N ALA A 368 -4.94 -34.44 6.82
CA ALA A 368 -5.22 -33.76 5.56
C ALA A 368 -3.95 -33.12 4.96
N ASP A 369 -3.07 -32.57 5.79
CA ASP A 369 -1.76 -32.02 5.37
C ASP A 369 -0.81 -33.10 4.82
N VAL A 370 -0.75 -34.27 5.47
CA VAL A 370 0.09 -35.40 5.03
C VAL A 370 -0.42 -35.94 3.70
N LEU A 371 -1.73 -36.15 3.56
CA LEU A 371 -2.36 -36.58 2.32
C LEU A 371 -2.12 -35.59 1.18
N THR A 372 -2.19 -34.29 1.48
CA THR A 372 -1.97 -33.24 0.47
C THR A 372 -0.53 -33.19 0.01
N THR A 373 0.43 -33.38 0.92
CA THR A 373 1.86 -33.42 0.57
C THR A 373 2.19 -34.63 -0.32
N ARG A 374 1.57 -35.79 -0.06
CA ARG A 374 1.78 -37.02 -0.84
C ARG A 374 1.13 -36.98 -2.22
N LEU A 375 -0.14 -36.55 -2.29
CA LEU A 375 -0.96 -36.63 -3.50
C LEU A 375 -0.92 -35.34 -4.34
N GLY A 376 -0.43 -34.23 -3.79
CA GLY A 376 -0.45 -32.91 -4.45
C GLY A 376 -1.87 -32.52 -4.86
N ARG A 377 -2.06 -32.13 -6.12
CA ARG A 377 -3.39 -31.72 -6.64
C ARG A 377 -4.44 -32.83 -6.60
N ALA A 378 -4.04 -34.10 -6.68
CA ALA A 378 -4.98 -35.22 -6.58
C ALA A 378 -5.59 -35.36 -5.17
N ALA A 379 -4.98 -34.75 -4.16
CA ALA A 379 -5.51 -34.71 -2.80
C ALA A 379 -6.87 -34.03 -2.70
N LEU A 380 -7.20 -33.12 -3.62
CA LEU A 380 -8.51 -32.43 -3.64
C LEU A 380 -9.68 -33.39 -3.88
N ALA A 381 -9.44 -34.53 -4.53
CA ALA A 381 -10.44 -35.57 -4.73
C ALA A 381 -10.55 -36.52 -3.52
N ASN A 382 -9.64 -36.41 -2.54
CA ASN A 382 -9.67 -37.25 -1.35
C ASN A 382 -10.78 -36.77 -0.40
N PRO A 383 -11.70 -37.65 0.03
CA PRO A 383 -12.84 -37.26 0.87
C PRO A 383 -12.40 -36.68 2.22
N SER A 384 -11.27 -37.11 2.78
CA SER A 384 -10.75 -36.60 4.06
C SER A 384 -10.27 -35.15 3.93
N VAL A 385 -9.54 -34.83 2.86
CA VAL A 385 -9.08 -33.45 2.57
C VAL A 385 -10.28 -32.55 2.27
N LEU A 386 -11.24 -33.03 1.47
CA LEU A 386 -12.44 -32.28 1.15
C LEU A 386 -13.28 -31.98 2.40
N LEU A 387 -13.46 -32.96 3.29
CA LEU A 387 -14.18 -32.79 4.55
C LEU A 387 -13.48 -31.78 5.47
N HIS A 388 -12.15 -31.86 5.58
CA HIS A 388 -11.36 -30.94 6.38
C HIS A 388 -11.44 -29.50 5.85
N VAL A 389 -11.37 -29.31 4.54
CA VAL A 389 -11.51 -27.99 3.90
C VAL A 389 -12.94 -27.46 4.05
N ALA A 390 -13.95 -28.30 3.83
CA ALA A 390 -15.36 -27.91 3.98
C ALA A 390 -15.69 -27.46 5.41
N LEU A 391 -15.17 -28.18 6.42
CA LEU A 391 -15.26 -27.78 7.83
C LEU A 391 -14.64 -26.40 8.07
N GLY A 392 -13.45 -26.16 7.52
CA GLY A 392 -12.79 -24.85 7.58
C GLY A 392 -13.60 -23.72 7.00
N VAL A 393 -14.15 -23.93 5.80
CA VAL A 393 -15.01 -22.94 5.13
C VAL A 393 -16.25 -22.63 5.98
N LEU A 394 -16.90 -23.66 6.53
CA LEU A 394 -18.08 -23.48 7.39
C LEU A 394 -17.74 -22.69 8.66
N LEU A 395 -16.62 -23.01 9.31
CA LEU A 395 -16.14 -22.27 10.49
C LEU A 395 -15.76 -20.83 10.14
N ALA A 396 -15.11 -20.59 8.99
CA ALA A 396 -14.75 -19.25 8.53
C ALA A 396 -15.99 -18.39 8.28
N VAL A 397 -17.00 -18.95 7.61
CA VAL A 397 -18.30 -18.30 7.43
C VAL A 397 -18.95 -18.02 8.79
N GLY A 398 -18.89 -18.96 9.73
CA GLY A 398 -19.35 -18.76 11.11
C GLY A 398 -18.68 -17.58 11.82
N CYS A 399 -17.34 -17.46 11.73
CA CYS A 399 -16.59 -16.33 12.26
C CYS A 399 -17.00 -15.00 11.61
N LEU A 400 -17.15 -14.97 10.29
CA LEU A 400 -17.56 -13.77 9.55
C LEU A 400 -19.00 -13.35 9.89
N LEU A 401 -19.91 -14.30 10.03
CA LEU A 401 -21.28 -14.05 10.48
C LEU A 401 -21.29 -13.50 11.92
N MET A 402 -20.49 -14.09 12.81
CA MET A 402 -20.40 -13.60 14.20
C MET A 402 -19.83 -12.18 14.26
N TRP A 403 -18.80 -11.88 13.46
CA TRP A 403 -18.29 -10.52 13.31
C TRP A 403 -19.36 -9.56 12.78
N TRP A 404 -20.11 -9.97 11.76
CA TRP A 404 -21.20 -9.17 11.19
C TRP A 404 -22.26 -8.85 12.23
N VAL A 405 -22.71 -9.85 13.01
CA VAL A 405 -23.73 -9.68 14.07
C VAL A 405 -23.24 -8.76 15.19
N SER A 406 -22.00 -8.95 15.65
CA SER A 406 -21.48 -8.28 16.85
C SER A 406 -20.95 -6.87 16.61
N ALA A 407 -20.38 -6.61 15.43
CA ALA A 407 -19.75 -5.34 15.11
C ALA A 407 -20.21 -4.79 13.74
N GLY A 408 -20.24 -5.64 12.70
CA GLY A 408 -20.46 -5.21 11.32
C GLY A 408 -21.77 -4.45 11.09
N ARG A 409 -22.89 -4.92 11.66
CA ARG A 409 -24.21 -4.26 11.51
C ARG A 409 -24.30 -2.87 12.12
N TYR A 410 -23.41 -2.54 13.06
CA TYR A 410 -23.41 -1.25 13.75
C TYR A 410 -22.45 -0.24 13.09
N LEU A 411 -21.70 -0.66 12.07
CA LEU A 411 -20.84 0.23 11.30
C LEU A 411 -21.71 1.18 10.47
N LYS A 412 -21.71 2.46 10.84
CA LYS A 412 -22.37 3.51 10.07
C LYS A 412 -21.55 3.76 8.80
N LEU A 413 -21.92 3.12 7.70
CA LEU A 413 -21.38 3.48 6.39
C LEU A 413 -21.79 4.93 6.09
N PRO A 414 -20.86 5.79 5.62
CA PRO A 414 -21.18 7.18 5.32
C PRO A 414 -22.31 7.22 4.29
N SER A 415 -23.44 7.80 4.70
CA SER A 415 -24.60 8.01 3.83
C SER A 415 -24.13 8.78 2.60
N ARG A 416 -24.37 8.19 1.42
CA ARG A 416 -24.07 8.80 0.13
C ARG A 416 -24.74 10.18 0.12
N HIS A 417 -23.97 11.26 0.19
CA HIS A 417 -24.51 12.61 0.06
C HIS A 417 -25.40 12.62 -1.18
N LYS A 418 -26.67 12.99 -0.99
CA LYS A 418 -27.57 13.34 -2.09
C LYS A 418 -26.80 14.34 -2.96
N LYS A 419 -26.60 14.01 -4.24
CA LYS A 419 -26.21 15.00 -5.23
C LYS A 419 -27.23 16.14 -5.10
N VAL A 420 -26.75 17.31 -4.69
CA VAL A 420 -27.46 18.54 -4.96
C VAL A 420 -27.19 18.77 -6.44
N ASP A 421 -28.20 18.48 -7.25
CA ASP A 421 -28.18 18.76 -8.69
C ASP A 421 -28.14 20.27 -8.95
#